data_AF-A0A950VQB3-F1
#
_entry.id   AF-A0A950VQB3-F1
#
_cell.length_a   1.000
_cell.length_b   1.000
_cell.length_c   1.000
_cell.angle_alpha   90.00
_cell.angle_beta   90.00
_cell.angle_gamma   90.00
#
_symmetry.space_group_name_H-M   'P 1'
#
loop_
_entity.id
_entity.type
_entity.pdbx_description
1 polymer ?
#
loop_
_entity_poly.entity_id
_entity_poly.type
_entity_poly.pdbx_seq_one_letter_code
_entity_poly.pdbx_strand_id
1 'polypeptide(L)'
;NLSAAGQAPVRLSRPDRLVYSTHDYGPEESGQWWLQVREFPANLPDIWRTNWAYLQQQGIAPVLVGEFGGRSIGQDAEGTWQRSLISYIQEGRFSYTYWVWNPDAWIGGLTVDDRGNLNQAKLGLLRPGQAPLLGTPAR
;
A
#
# COMPACT_ATOMS: atom_id res chain seq x y z
N ASN A 1 -12.90 -0.89 4.83
CA ASN A 1 -12.53 0.28 5.66
C ASN A 1 -12.21 -0.22 7.08
N LEU A 2 -11.08 0.19 7.67
CA LEU A 2 -10.60 -0.20 9.00
C LEU A 2 -10.76 0.92 10.07
N SER A 3 -11.40 2.04 9.74
CA SER A 3 -11.47 3.24 10.58
C SER A 3 -12.09 3.00 11.96
N ALA A 4 -12.99 2.02 12.08
CA ALA A 4 -13.64 1.66 13.33
C ALA A 4 -12.96 0.50 14.09
N ALA A 5 -11.93 -0.14 13.53
CA ALA A 5 -11.35 -1.37 14.09
C ALA A 5 -10.72 -1.20 15.49
N GLY A 6 -10.25 0.00 15.85
CA GLY A 6 -9.79 0.30 17.20
C GLY A 6 -10.92 0.40 18.23
N GLN A 7 -12.12 0.82 17.79
CA GLN A 7 -13.30 0.93 18.66
C GLN A 7 -14.08 -0.38 18.74
N ALA A 8 -14.07 -1.16 17.66
CA ALA A 8 -14.72 -2.47 17.55
C ALA A 8 -13.72 -3.53 17.04
N PRO A 9 -12.76 -3.96 17.88
CA PRO A 9 -11.70 -4.86 17.44
C PRO A 9 -12.21 -6.28 17.19
N VAL A 10 -11.66 -6.91 16.16
CA VAL A 10 -11.78 -8.37 15.98
C VAL A 10 -11.08 -9.06 17.15
N ARG A 11 -11.77 -9.99 17.80
CA ARG A 11 -11.24 -10.76 18.94
C ARG A 11 -11.05 -12.21 18.53
N LEU A 12 -9.78 -12.62 18.44
CA LEU A 12 -9.40 -14.01 18.19
C LEU A 12 -9.23 -14.73 19.54
N SER A 13 -9.42 -16.06 19.55
CA SER A 13 -9.13 -16.89 20.73
C SER A 13 -7.65 -16.89 21.12
N ARG A 14 -6.76 -16.61 20.15
CA ARG A 14 -5.34 -16.32 20.33
C ARG A 14 -5.08 -14.85 19.97
N PRO A 15 -4.93 -13.96 20.96
CA PRO A 15 -4.86 -12.51 20.72
C PRO A 15 -3.67 -12.04 19.87
N ASP A 16 -2.56 -12.80 19.86
CA ASP A 16 -1.29 -12.49 19.19
C ASP A 16 -1.27 -12.83 17.68
N ARG A 17 -2.43 -13.09 17.07
CA ARG A 17 -2.54 -13.63 15.70
C ARG A 17 -3.23 -12.71 14.70
N LEU A 18 -3.62 -11.50 15.12
CA LEU A 18 -4.37 -10.57 14.29
C LEU A 18 -3.44 -9.64 13.50
N VAL A 19 -3.64 -9.58 12.20
CA VAL A 19 -3.11 -8.54 11.30
C VAL A 19 -4.28 -7.98 10.52
N TYR A 20 -4.44 -6.65 10.51
CA TYR A 20 -5.43 -6.02 9.65
C TYR A 20 -4.85 -5.78 8.25
N SER A 21 -5.68 -5.92 7.23
CA SER A 21 -5.30 -5.62 5.84
C SER A 21 -6.14 -4.49 5.26
N THR A 22 -5.50 -3.55 4.56
CA THR A 22 -6.15 -2.45 3.84
C THR A 22 -5.75 -2.45 2.38
N HIS A 23 -6.65 -1.96 1.52
CA HIS A 23 -6.36 -1.70 0.10
C HIS A 23 -6.48 -0.19 -0.13
N ASP A 24 -5.62 0.39 -0.96
CA ASP A 24 -5.65 1.82 -1.31
C ASP A 24 -5.33 1.97 -2.80
N TYR A 25 -6.10 2.83 -3.49
CA TYR A 25 -5.97 3.06 -4.93
C TYR A 25 -6.07 4.55 -5.26
N GLY A 26 -5.46 4.92 -6.38
CA GLY A 26 -5.30 6.28 -6.84
C GLY A 26 -6.53 6.86 -7.55
N PRO A 27 -6.38 8.07 -8.12
CA PRO A 27 -7.46 8.82 -8.76
C PRO A 27 -8.01 8.18 -10.04
N GLU A 28 -7.22 7.39 -10.76
CA GLU A 28 -7.67 6.72 -12.00
C GLU A 28 -8.59 5.53 -11.69
N GLU A 29 -8.44 4.96 -10.51
CA GLU A 29 -9.19 3.83 -10.00
C GLU A 29 -10.41 4.23 -9.18
N SER A 30 -10.37 5.43 -8.61
CA SER A 30 -11.21 5.81 -7.50
C SER A 30 -11.67 7.26 -7.63
N GLY A 31 -12.98 7.45 -7.81
CA GLY A 31 -13.61 8.78 -7.84
C GLY A 31 -13.74 9.46 -6.47
N GLN A 32 -12.83 9.17 -5.53
CA GLN A 32 -12.93 9.68 -4.16
C GLN A 32 -12.60 11.17 -4.13
N TRP A 33 -13.46 11.94 -3.48
CA TRP A 33 -13.38 13.41 -3.48
C TRP A 33 -12.05 13.93 -2.93
N TRP A 34 -11.45 13.26 -1.95
CA TRP A 34 -10.16 13.67 -1.37
C TRP A 34 -8.96 13.52 -2.32
N LEU A 35 -9.12 12.86 -3.46
CA LEU A 35 -8.11 12.78 -4.52
C LEU A 35 -8.19 13.96 -5.51
N GLN A 36 -9.23 14.80 -5.40
CA GLN A 36 -9.53 15.91 -6.32
C GLN A 36 -9.51 17.28 -5.64
N VAL A 37 -9.21 17.32 -4.33
CA VAL A 37 -9.10 18.58 -3.57
C VAL A 37 -7.80 19.29 -3.87
N ARG A 38 -7.77 20.61 -3.63
CA ARG A 38 -6.59 21.46 -3.84
C ARG A 38 -5.39 21.02 -2.97
N GLU A 39 -5.67 20.45 -1.81
CA GLU A 39 -4.68 20.01 -0.83
C GLU A 39 -4.01 18.68 -1.24
N PHE A 40 -4.46 18.03 -2.31
CA PHE A 40 -3.80 16.82 -2.82
C PHE A 40 -2.37 17.13 -3.29
N PRO A 41 -1.35 16.30 -2.92
CA PRO A 41 -1.43 15.08 -2.11
C PRO A 41 -1.18 15.28 -0.60
N ALA A 42 -1.02 16.52 -0.11
CA ALA A 42 -0.68 16.82 1.28
C ALA A 42 -1.75 16.38 2.29
N ASN A 43 -3.00 16.17 1.85
CA ASN A 43 -4.08 15.64 2.68
C ASN A 43 -4.02 14.12 2.88
N LEU A 44 -3.31 13.37 2.03
CA LEU A 44 -3.35 11.90 2.04
C LEU A 44 -2.88 11.26 3.36
N PRO A 45 -1.80 11.73 4.04
CA PRO A 45 -1.38 11.15 5.31
C PRO A 45 -2.48 11.15 6.38
N ASP A 46 -3.30 12.21 6.43
CA ASP A 46 -4.41 12.29 7.38
C ASP A 46 -5.55 11.33 7.03
N ILE A 47 -5.82 11.14 5.74
CA ILE A 47 -6.78 10.15 5.25
C ILE A 47 -6.32 8.73 5.62
N TRP A 48 -5.07 8.37 5.33
CA TRP A 48 -4.53 7.05 5.65
C TRP A 48 -4.48 6.80 7.16
N ARG A 49 -4.01 7.79 7.94
CA ARG A 49 -3.97 7.73 9.40
C ARG A 49 -5.35 7.48 9.98
N THR A 50 -6.36 8.20 9.54
CA THR A 50 -7.74 8.06 10.03
C THR A 50 -8.36 6.71 9.64
N ASN A 51 -8.06 6.20 8.45
CA ASN A 51 -8.74 5.00 7.94
C ASN A 51 -8.09 3.69 8.36
N TRP A 52 -6.76 3.65 8.53
CA TRP A 52 -6.07 2.37 8.80
C TRP A 52 -4.74 2.52 9.54
N ALA A 53 -3.97 3.57 9.29
CA ALA A 53 -2.58 3.65 9.77
C ALA A 53 -2.49 3.79 11.29
N TYR A 54 -3.50 4.39 11.93
CA TYR A 54 -3.56 4.52 13.39
C TYR A 54 -3.45 3.17 14.11
N LEU A 55 -3.93 2.08 13.51
CA LEU A 55 -3.88 0.75 14.12
C LEU A 55 -2.44 0.32 14.44
N GLN A 56 -1.52 0.53 13.50
CA GLN A 56 -0.10 0.24 13.74
C GLN A 56 0.58 1.36 14.53
N GLN A 57 0.31 2.63 14.19
CA GLN A 57 0.98 3.78 14.81
C GLN A 57 0.68 3.92 16.31
N GLN A 58 -0.49 3.46 16.76
CA GLN A 58 -0.89 3.45 18.17
C GLN A 58 -0.65 2.10 18.86
N GLY A 59 -0.02 1.13 18.18
CA GLY A 59 0.31 -0.18 18.75
C GLY A 59 -0.90 -1.10 18.98
N ILE A 60 -2.02 -0.89 18.26
CA ILE A 60 -3.23 -1.71 18.38
C ILE A 60 -3.03 -3.07 17.69
N ALA A 61 -2.59 -3.06 16.44
CA ALA A 61 -2.28 -4.26 15.66
C ALA A 61 -1.43 -3.90 14.42
N PRO A 62 -0.61 -4.83 13.90
CA PRO A 62 0.09 -4.64 12.63
C PRO A 62 -0.88 -4.44 11.46
N VAL A 63 -0.45 -3.66 10.47
CA VAL A 63 -1.21 -3.44 9.23
C VAL A 63 -0.43 -3.92 8.01
N LEU A 64 -1.10 -4.70 7.18
CA LEU A 64 -0.70 -5.07 5.83
C LEU A 64 -1.44 -4.17 4.82
N VAL A 65 -0.71 -3.43 3.98
CA VAL A 65 -1.30 -2.85 2.77
C VAL A 65 -1.37 -3.94 1.72
N GLY A 66 -2.51 -4.64 1.69
CA GLY A 66 -2.71 -5.87 0.92
C GLY A 66 -2.76 -5.63 -0.58
N GLU A 67 -3.29 -4.48 -1.02
CA GLU A 67 -3.30 -4.11 -2.42
C GLU A 67 -3.13 -2.61 -2.56
N PHE A 68 -2.22 -2.24 -3.46
CA PHE A 68 -2.06 -0.89 -3.99
C PHE A 68 -1.28 -1.01 -5.30
N GLY A 69 -1.56 -0.10 -6.22
CA GLY A 69 -0.96 -0.10 -7.54
C GLY A 69 -1.56 1.00 -8.40
N GLY A 70 -0.94 1.23 -9.55
CA GLY A 70 -1.25 2.35 -10.43
C GLY A 70 -0.34 2.26 -11.66
N ARG A 71 -0.81 2.76 -12.79
CA ARG A 71 -0.13 2.68 -14.09
C ARG A 71 1.07 3.61 -14.15
N SER A 72 0.91 4.83 -13.67
CA SER A 72 1.91 5.88 -13.71
C SER A 72 2.70 5.98 -12.42
N ILE A 73 3.99 6.28 -12.59
CA ILE A 73 4.89 6.79 -11.54
C ILE A 73 5.42 8.19 -11.90
N GLY A 74 4.72 8.90 -12.79
CA GLY A 74 5.10 10.22 -13.31
C GLY A 74 4.54 11.38 -12.48
N GLN A 75 4.63 12.60 -13.00
CA GLN A 75 4.14 13.80 -12.29
C GLN A 75 2.63 14.03 -12.40
N ASP A 76 1.89 13.10 -12.99
CA ASP A 76 0.42 13.10 -12.98
C ASP A 76 -0.13 12.75 -11.59
N ALA A 77 -1.45 12.82 -11.45
CA ALA A 77 -2.12 12.60 -10.17
C ALA A 77 -1.94 11.16 -9.66
N GLU A 78 -2.00 10.16 -10.54
CA GLU A 78 -1.81 8.75 -10.21
C GLU A 78 -0.38 8.48 -9.72
N GLY A 79 0.64 8.95 -10.44
CA GLY A 79 2.04 8.81 -10.04
C GLY A 79 2.37 9.59 -8.77
N THR A 80 1.75 10.75 -8.57
CA THR A 80 1.87 11.52 -7.32
C THR A 80 1.30 10.73 -6.15
N TRP A 81 0.07 10.20 -6.27
CA TRP A 81 -0.52 9.33 -5.24
C TRP A 81 0.36 8.10 -4.97
N GLN A 82 0.83 7.41 -6.01
CA GLN A 82 1.58 6.16 -5.88
C GLN A 82 2.92 6.39 -5.16
N ARG A 83 3.66 7.44 -5.51
CA ARG A 83 4.90 7.80 -4.79
C ARG A 83 4.62 8.20 -3.34
N SER A 84 3.58 8.99 -3.09
CA SER A 84 3.21 9.41 -1.73
C SER A 84 2.84 8.21 -0.85
N LEU A 85 2.05 7.27 -1.35
CA LEU A 85 1.66 6.08 -0.60
C LEU A 85 2.86 5.18 -0.32
N ILE A 86 3.73 4.95 -1.31
CA ILE A 86 4.95 4.15 -1.13
C ILE A 86 5.85 4.77 -0.06
N SER A 87 6.07 6.09 -0.11
CA SER A 87 6.85 6.80 0.92
C SER A 87 6.26 6.61 2.31
N TYR A 88 4.94 6.79 2.44
CA TYR A 88 4.22 6.64 3.71
C TYR A 88 4.29 5.21 4.27
N ILE A 89 4.17 4.20 3.40
CA ILE A 89 4.35 2.78 3.76
C ILE A 89 5.76 2.54 4.30
N GLN A 90 6.78 3.04 3.60
CA GLN A 90 8.18 2.85 3.95
C GLN A 90 8.56 3.54 5.26
N GLU A 91 8.19 4.82 5.41
CA GLU A 91 8.45 5.61 6.62
C GLU A 91 7.74 5.03 7.85
N GLY A 92 6.50 4.59 7.67
CA GLY A 92 5.71 3.95 8.74
C GLY A 92 6.04 2.49 9.00
N ARG A 93 6.96 1.88 8.22
CA ARG A 93 7.32 0.46 8.27
C ARG A 93 6.11 -0.47 8.19
N PHE A 94 5.16 -0.16 7.30
CA PHE A 94 4.01 -1.00 7.04
C PHE A 94 4.38 -2.20 6.18
N SER A 95 3.81 -3.38 6.46
CA SER A 95 3.91 -4.51 5.53
C SER A 95 3.08 -4.23 4.29
N TYR A 96 3.48 -4.75 3.13
CA TYR A 96 2.74 -4.51 1.89
C TYR A 96 2.84 -5.66 0.88
N THR A 97 1.84 -5.75 0.01
CA THR A 97 1.86 -6.54 -1.23
C THR A 97 1.42 -5.65 -2.39
N TYR A 98 2.27 -5.52 -3.40
CA TYR A 98 1.99 -4.67 -4.57
C TYR A 98 1.03 -5.36 -5.52
N TRP A 99 0.01 -4.63 -5.99
CA TRP A 99 -0.85 -5.07 -7.09
C TRP A 99 -0.32 -4.48 -8.41
N VAL A 100 0.25 -5.26 -9.31
CA VAL A 100 0.40 -6.72 -9.28
C VAL A 100 1.66 -7.14 -10.02
N TRP A 101 2.01 -8.41 -9.96
CA TRP A 101 3.07 -8.98 -10.80
C TRP A 101 2.72 -8.87 -12.29
N ASN A 102 1.48 -9.23 -12.65
CA ASN A 102 0.99 -9.45 -13.99
C ASN A 102 0.96 -8.18 -14.87
N PRO A 103 1.42 -8.25 -16.13
CA PRO A 103 1.53 -7.08 -17.01
C PRO A 103 0.18 -6.64 -17.59
N ASP A 104 -0.75 -7.58 -17.76
CA ASP A 104 -2.08 -7.41 -18.35
C ASP A 104 -3.12 -6.83 -17.38
N ALA A 105 -2.72 -6.57 -16.14
CA ALA A 105 -3.55 -5.88 -15.19
C ALA A 105 -3.92 -4.48 -15.69
N TRP A 106 -5.15 -4.06 -15.41
CA TRP A 106 -5.67 -2.78 -15.86
C TRP A 106 -4.87 -1.57 -15.32
N ILE A 107 -4.18 -1.70 -14.17
CA ILE A 107 -3.25 -0.69 -13.63
C ILE A 107 -1.77 -0.93 -13.99
N GLY A 108 -1.49 -1.92 -14.84
CA GLY A 108 -0.15 -2.38 -15.20
C GLY A 108 0.59 -3.06 -14.05
N GLY A 109 1.49 -3.99 -14.39
CA GLY A 109 2.22 -4.80 -13.43
C GLY A 109 3.62 -4.31 -13.05
N LEU A 110 4.28 -5.12 -12.22
CA LEU A 110 5.72 -5.13 -12.00
C LEU A 110 6.47 -5.80 -13.16
N THR A 111 5.76 -6.50 -14.03
CA THR A 111 6.24 -6.93 -15.34
C THR A 111 5.62 -6.05 -16.44
N VAL A 112 6.32 -5.92 -17.57
CA VAL A 112 5.85 -5.17 -18.75
C VAL A 112 5.33 -6.09 -19.86
N ASP A 113 5.57 -7.40 -19.75
CA ASP A 113 5.08 -8.43 -20.66
C ASP A 113 5.03 -9.81 -20.00
N ASP A 114 4.40 -10.77 -20.67
CA ASP A 114 4.22 -12.15 -20.19
C ASP A 114 5.54 -12.95 -20.17
N ARG A 115 6.64 -12.37 -20.65
CA ARG A 115 7.98 -12.98 -20.60
C ARG A 115 8.69 -12.66 -19.29
N GLY A 116 8.07 -11.87 -18.42
CA GLY A 116 8.62 -11.50 -17.11
C GLY A 116 9.62 -10.35 -17.19
N ASN A 117 9.64 -9.58 -18.29
CA ASN A 117 10.47 -8.38 -18.35
C ASN A 117 9.99 -7.40 -17.28
N LEU A 118 10.92 -6.90 -16.47
CA LEU A 118 10.59 -6.14 -15.26
C LEU A 118 10.34 -4.65 -15.55
N ASN A 119 9.34 -4.08 -14.90
CA ASN A 119 9.15 -2.65 -14.81
C ASN A 119 10.16 -2.07 -13.80
N GLN A 120 11.35 -1.72 -14.28
CA GLN A 120 12.45 -1.23 -13.44
C GLN A 120 12.11 0.04 -12.68
N ALA A 121 11.24 0.88 -13.23
CA ALA A 121 10.88 2.15 -12.62
C ALA A 121 9.99 1.93 -11.38
N LYS A 122 8.97 1.06 -11.50
CA LYS A 122 8.13 0.65 -10.35
C LYS A 122 8.96 -0.11 -9.30
N LEU A 123 9.83 -1.02 -9.72
CA LEU A 123 10.72 -1.73 -8.79
C LEU A 123 11.69 -0.77 -8.08
N GLY A 124 12.20 0.25 -8.78
CA GLY A 124 13.06 1.28 -8.21
C GLY A 124 12.41 2.00 -7.02
N LEU A 125 11.11 2.28 -7.10
CA LEU A 125 10.36 2.89 -6.00
C LEU A 125 10.16 1.95 -4.80
N LEU A 126 9.96 0.66 -5.07
CA LEU A 126 9.67 -0.34 -4.02
C LEU A 126 10.92 -0.83 -3.30
N ARG A 127 12.05 -0.95 -4.00
CA ARG A 127 13.32 -1.52 -3.49
C ARG A 127 13.75 -0.98 -2.13
N PRO A 128 13.71 0.34 -1.83
CA PRO A 128 14.12 0.85 -0.52
C PRO A 128 13.30 0.31 0.66
N GLY A 129 12.05 -0.09 0.42
CA GLY A 129 11.13 -0.63 1.42
C GLY A 129 11.09 -2.16 1.51
N GLN A 130 11.82 -2.88 0.66
CA GLN A 130 11.76 -4.33 0.63
C GLN A 130 12.48 -4.93 1.84
N ALA A 131 11.78 -5.83 2.54
CA ALA A 131 12.39 -6.67 3.55
C ALA A 131 13.46 -7.59 2.91
N PRO A 132 14.49 -7.99 3.67
CA PRO A 132 15.42 -8.99 3.20
C PRO A 132 14.69 -10.29 2.83
N LEU A 133 15.25 -11.04 1.90
CA LEU A 133 14.78 -12.39 1.64
C LEU A 133 14.84 -13.19 2.94
N LEU A 134 13.79 -13.97 3.20
CA LEU A 134 13.83 -14.94 4.28
C LEU A 134 15.03 -15.85 4.03
N GLY A 135 15.88 -16.02 5.05
CA GLY A 135 16.97 -16.98 4.97
C GLY A 135 16.43 -18.37 4.64
N THR A 136 17.26 -19.22 4.03
CA THR A 136 16.91 -20.61 3.78
C THR A 136 16.43 -21.24 5.10
N PRO A 137 15.19 -21.77 5.17
CA PRO A 137 14.74 -22.48 6.36
C PRO A 137 15.76 -23.58 6.67
N ALA A 138 16.18 -23.69 7.94
CA ALA A 138 16.90 -24.89 8.38
C ALA A 138 15.98 -26.08 8.07
N ARG A 139 16.46 -26.98 7.20
CA ARG A 139 15.76 -28.23 6.90
C ARG A 139 15.79 -29.15 8.10
#